data_AF-A0A8T4D9I9-F1
#
_entry.id   AF-A0A8T4D9I9-F1
#
_cell.length_a   1.000
_cell.length_b   1.000
_cell.length_c   1.000
_cell.angle_alpha   90.00
_cell.angle_beta   90.00
_cell.angle_gamma   90.00
#
_symmetry.space_group_name_H-M   'P 1'
#
loop_
_entity.id
_entity.type
_entity.pdbx_description
1 polymer ?
#
loop_
_entity_poly.entity_id
_entity_poly.type
_entity_poly.pdbx_seq_one_letter_code
_entity_poly.pdbx_strand_id
1 'polypeptide(L)'
;CDQCEVANLCPTEAFDAQTKELDVDVCCNCGACVHLCTGGAFRCNLGVVTVAGIQIPVTLRQSDRKRAVKLAELLQQKIRDGSFTLTEPVARLNG
;
A
#
# COMPACT_ATOMS: atom_id res chain seq x y z
N CYS A 1 15.48 11.47 16.94
CA CYS A 1 16.34 12.01 15.87
C CYS A 1 15.99 13.48 15.75
N ASP A 2 16.99 14.36 15.66
CA ASP A 2 16.74 15.80 15.54
C ASP A 2 16.26 16.18 14.13
N GLN A 3 16.65 15.38 13.12
CA GLN A 3 16.08 15.38 11.77
C GLN A 3 15.64 13.96 11.41
N CYS A 4 14.45 13.83 10.82
CA CYS A 4 13.86 12.55 10.43
C CYS A 4 13.64 12.49 8.92
N GLU A 5 14.50 11.77 8.22
CA GLU A 5 14.40 11.55 6.77
C GLU A 5 13.08 10.91 6.36
N VAL A 6 12.48 10.07 7.23
CA VAL A 6 11.18 9.46 6.94
C VAL A 6 10.08 10.52 6.81
N ALA A 7 10.04 11.52 7.69
CA ALA A 7 9.04 12.57 7.62
C ALA A 7 9.23 13.46 6.39
N ASN A 8 10.48 13.70 5.98
CA ASN A 8 10.80 14.54 4.82
C ASN A 8 10.57 13.85 3.47
N LEU A 9 10.75 12.52 3.41
CA LEU A 9 10.79 11.76 2.15
C LEU A 9 9.65 10.73 2.03
N CYS A 10 8.73 10.66 3.00
CA CYS A 10 7.53 9.85 2.86
C CYS A 10 6.72 10.35 1.66
N PRO A 11 6.44 9.53 0.63
CA PRO A 11 5.80 9.98 -0.60
C PRO A 11 4.34 10.42 -0.40
N THR A 12 3.76 10.11 0.76
CA THR A 12 2.39 10.48 1.13
C THR A 12 2.35 11.31 2.40
N GLU A 13 3.50 11.76 2.92
CA GLU A 13 3.57 12.56 4.16
C GLU A 13 2.87 11.89 5.37
N ALA A 14 2.81 10.56 5.38
CA ALA A 14 2.00 9.81 6.35
C ALA A 14 2.64 9.71 7.75
N PHE A 15 3.87 10.19 7.96
CA PHE A 15 4.55 10.06 9.25
C PHE A 15 4.91 11.44 9.81
N ASP A 16 4.47 11.71 11.03
CA ASP A 16 4.78 12.94 11.76
C ASP A 16 5.97 12.72 12.70
N ALA A 17 7.04 13.51 12.52
CA ALA A 17 8.25 13.38 13.34
C ALA A 17 8.10 13.93 14.77
N GLN A 18 7.19 14.88 15.00
CA GLN A 18 6.95 15.50 16.30
C GLN A 18 6.11 14.56 17.19
N THR A 19 4.98 14.08 16.67
CA THR A 19 4.08 13.17 17.40
C THR A 19 4.59 11.73 17.36
N LYS A 20 5.42 11.39 16.36
CA LYS A 20 5.91 10.03 16.08
C LYS A 20 4.80 9.07 15.68
N GLU A 21 3.72 9.60 15.12
CA GLU A 21 2.56 8.84 14.66
C GLU A 21 2.61 8.60 13.16
N LEU A 22 2.08 7.44 12.74
CA LEU A 22 1.90 7.08 11.33
C LEU A 22 0.40 7.09 11.02
N ASP A 23 -0.01 7.97 10.11
CA ASP A 23 -1.35 7.99 9.54
C ASP A 23 -1.51 6.80 8.58
N VAL A 24 -2.25 5.79 9.02
CA VAL A 24 -2.49 4.56 8.26
C VAL A 24 -3.46 4.74 7.09
N ASP A 25 -4.30 5.77 7.13
CA ASP A 25 -5.27 6.06 6.08
C ASP A 25 -4.58 6.74 4.89
N VAL A 26 -3.51 7.50 5.15
CA VAL A 26 -2.69 8.12 4.10
C VAL A 26 -1.54 7.22 3.66
N CYS A 27 -0.98 6.39 4.56
CA CYS A 27 0.14 5.50 4.25
C CYS A 27 -0.21 4.44 3.18
N CYS A 28 0.54 4.43 2.07
CA CYS A 28 0.35 3.49 0.98
C CYS A 28 1.15 2.17 1.11
N ASN A 29 1.75 1.91 2.28
CA ASN A 29 2.56 0.70 2.54
C ASN A 29 3.74 0.50 1.55
N CYS A 30 4.37 1.60 1.10
CA CYS A 30 5.43 1.55 0.08
C CYS A 30 6.76 0.95 0.58
N GLY A 31 7.06 1.07 1.87
CA GLY A 31 8.28 0.54 2.49
C GLY A 31 9.47 1.51 2.57
N ALA A 32 9.37 2.71 2.00
CA ALA A 32 10.47 3.70 2.02
C ALA A 32 11.02 3.98 3.42
N CYS A 33 10.14 4.07 4.42
CA CYS A 33 10.51 4.37 5.81
C CYS A 33 11.49 3.36 6.44
N VAL A 34 11.47 2.09 6.01
CA VAL A 34 12.40 1.06 6.50
C VAL A 34 13.81 1.29 5.98
N HIS A 35 13.96 1.87 4.79
CA HIS A 35 15.26 2.18 4.19
C HIS A 35 15.79 3.55 4.62
N LEU A 36 14.90 4.52 4.85
CA LEU A 36 15.25 5.88 5.22
C LEU A 36 15.58 6.04 6.72
N CYS A 37 14.98 5.23 7.60
CA CYS A 37 15.19 5.36 9.04
C CYS A 37 16.48 4.66 9.48
N THR A 38 17.54 5.43 9.66
CA THR A 38 18.81 4.94 10.23
C THR A 38 18.69 4.45 11.68
N GLY A 39 17.68 4.94 12.42
CA GLY A 39 17.40 4.53 13.79
C GLY A 39 16.64 3.20 13.93
N GLY A 40 16.19 2.58 12.82
CA GLY A 40 15.52 1.29 12.85
C GLY A 40 14.12 1.28 13.49
N ALA A 41 13.45 2.43 13.55
CA ALA A 41 12.11 2.57 14.16
C ALA A 41 11.00 1.90 13.32
N PHE A 42 11.21 1.75 12.01
CA PHE A 42 10.22 1.20 11.09
C PHE A 42 10.55 -0.24 10.72
N ARG A 43 9.53 -1.08 10.63
CA ARG A 43 9.62 -2.46 10.16
C ARG A 43 8.45 -2.76 9.24
N CYS A 44 8.72 -3.43 8.13
CA CYS A 44 7.66 -3.97 7.27
C CYS A 44 8.16 -5.23 6.56
N ASN A 45 7.22 -6.08 6.15
CA ASN A 45 7.51 -7.20 5.26
C ASN A 45 6.97 -6.86 3.87
N LEU A 46 7.88 -6.51 2.95
CA LEU A 46 7.55 -6.22 1.57
C LEU A 46 7.45 -7.47 0.70
N GLY A 47 7.89 -8.63 1.20
CA GLY A 47 7.89 -9.90 0.49
C GLY A 47 8.93 -9.97 -0.63
N VAL A 48 8.82 -11.04 -1.43
CA VAL A 48 9.70 -11.35 -2.56
C VAL A 48 8.87 -11.59 -3.81
N VAL A 49 9.47 -11.38 -4.97
CA VAL A 49 8.95 -11.83 -6.27
C VAL A 49 9.87 -12.90 -6.84
N THR A 50 9.29 -13.96 -7.39
CA THR A 50 10.07 -15.04 -8.02
C THR A 50 10.13 -14.82 -9.52
N VAL A 51 11.33 -14.66 -10.07
CA VAL A 51 11.58 -14.49 -11.51
C VAL A 51 12.57 -15.56 -11.96
N ALA A 52 12.18 -16.41 -12.91
CA ALA A 52 13.03 -17.52 -13.40
C ALA A 52 13.63 -18.39 -12.27
N GLY A 53 12.86 -18.65 -11.21
CA GLY A 53 13.30 -19.42 -10.04
C GLY A 53 14.13 -18.65 -9.01
N ILE A 54 14.48 -17.39 -9.28
CA ILE A 54 15.24 -16.53 -8.38
C ILE A 54 14.27 -15.69 -7.54
N GLN A 55 14.47 -15.67 -6.21
CA GLN A 55 13.73 -14.79 -5.30
C GLN A 55 14.38 -13.41 -5.23
N ILE A 56 13.63 -12.38 -5.62
CA ILE A 56 14.07 -10.99 -5.62
C ILE A 56 13.29 -10.25 -4.53
N PRO A 57 13.94 -9.65 -3.51
CA PRO A 57 13.25 -8.90 -2.47
C PRO A 57 12.66 -7.60 -3.02
N VAL A 58 11.43 -7.30 -2.59
CA VAL A 58 10.81 -6.01 -2.89
C VAL A 58 11.37 -4.98 -1.91
N THR A 59 11.95 -3.90 -2.41
CA THR A 59 12.50 -2.80 -1.58
C THR A 59 11.59 -1.56 -1.55
N LEU A 60 10.74 -1.41 -2.56
CA LEU A 60 9.75 -0.33 -2.63
C LEU A 60 8.52 -0.80 -3.42
N ARG A 61 7.32 -0.44 -2.96
CA ARG A 61 6.07 -0.59 -3.72
C ARG A 61 5.58 0.77 -4.19
N GLN A 62 5.34 0.91 -5.49
CA GLN A 62 4.76 2.12 -6.08
C GLN A 62 3.21 2.14 -5.99
N SER A 63 2.60 1.11 -5.41
CA SER A 63 1.16 0.98 -5.24
C SER A 63 0.80 0.41 -3.87
N ASP A 64 -0.38 0.73 -3.37
CA ASP A 64 -0.91 0.14 -2.13
C ASP A 64 -1.56 -1.22 -2.40
N ARG A 65 -0.72 -2.23 -2.61
CA ARG A 65 -1.16 -3.62 -2.84
C ARG A 65 -2.06 -4.12 -1.72
N LYS A 66 -1.76 -3.78 -0.46
CA LYS A 66 -2.51 -4.25 0.70
C LYS A 66 -3.95 -3.76 0.64
N ARG A 67 -4.12 -2.45 0.41
CA ARG A 67 -5.44 -1.82 0.33
C ARG A 67 -6.21 -2.27 -0.92
N ALA A 68 -5.52 -2.45 -2.05
CA ALA A 68 -6.11 -3.00 -3.26
C ALA A 68 -6.67 -4.43 -3.07
N VAL A 69 -5.92 -5.32 -2.41
CA VAL A 69 -6.40 -6.68 -2.10
C VAL A 69 -7.62 -6.64 -1.19
N LYS A 70 -7.56 -5.84 -0.11
CA LYS A 70 -8.70 -5.66 0.81
C LYS A 70 -9.95 -5.14 0.10
N LEU A 71 -9.80 -4.18 -0.82
CA LEU A 71 -10.89 -3.65 -1.64
C LEU A 71 -11.47 -4.71 -2.57
N ALA A 72 -10.62 -5.53 -3.20
CA ALA A 72 -11.06 -6.63 -4.06
C ALA A 72 -11.84 -7.70 -3.28
N GLU A 73 -11.39 -8.06 -2.08
CA GLU A 73 -12.08 -8.99 -1.18
C GLU A 73 -13.44 -8.43 -0.73
N LEU A 74 -13.48 -7.15 -0.34
CA LEU A 74 -14.72 -6.47 0.02
C LEU A 74 -15.70 -6.44 -1.15
N LEU A 75 -15.23 -6.12 -2.35
CA LEU A 75 -16.05 -6.12 -3.56
C LEU A 75 -16.59 -7.53 -3.85
N GLN A 76 -15.74 -8.56 -3.77
CA GLN A 76 -16.16 -9.95 -3.94
C GLN A 76 -17.25 -10.34 -2.93
N GLN A 77 -17.10 -9.95 -1.66
CA GLN A 77 -18.11 -10.21 -0.65
C GLN A 77 -19.44 -9.53 -1.00
N LYS A 78 -19.40 -8.24 -1.36
CA LYS A 78 -20.60 -7.47 -1.73
C LYS A 78 -21.34 -8.04 -2.95
N ILE A 79 -20.59 -8.61 -3.90
CA ILE A 79 -21.19 -9.31 -5.05
C ILE A 79 -21.89 -10.60 -4.59
N ARG A 80 -21.24 -11.40 -3.73
CA ARG A 80 -21.79 -12.67 -3.26
C ARG A 80 -23.02 -12.51 -2.36
N ASP A 81 -23.03 -11.47 -1.51
CA ASP A 81 -24.14 -11.20 -0.59
C ASP A 81 -25.26 -10.34 -1.20
N GLY A 82 -25.12 -9.92 -2.46
CA GLY A 82 -26.10 -9.12 -3.18
C GLY A 82 -26.17 -7.65 -2.74
N SER A 83 -25.25 -7.17 -1.90
CA SER A 83 -25.18 -5.76 -1.49
C SER A 83 -24.42 -4.86 -2.48
N PHE A 84 -23.88 -5.43 -3.56
CA PHE A 84 -23.32 -4.69 -4.70
C PHE A 84 -24.35 -4.53 -5.82
N THR A 85 -24.80 -3.30 -6.05
CA THR A 85 -25.71 -2.98 -7.16
C THR A 85 -24.91 -2.67 -8.44
N LEU A 86 -25.18 -3.42 -9.50
CA LEU A 86 -24.70 -3.07 -10.85
C LEU A 86 -25.60 -1.98 -11.43
N THR A 87 -25.00 -0.94 -12.00
CA THR A 87 -25.73 0.02 -12.82
C THR A 87 -25.84 -0.48 -14.25
N GLU A 88 -26.76 0.09 -15.02
CA GLU A 88 -26.82 -0.16 -16.47
C GLU A 88 -25.45 0.13 -17.13
N PRO A 89 -25.00 -0.73 -18.06
CA PRO A 89 -23.77 -0.49 -18.80
C PRO A 89 -23.81 0.84 -19.55
N VAL A 90 -22.71 1.61 -19.50
CA VAL A 90 -22.58 2.90 -20.22
C VAL A 90 -22.57 2.74 -21.73
N ALA A 91 -22.17 1.57 -22.24
CA ALA A 91 -22.23 1.20 -23.64
C ALA A 91 -22.15 -0.34 -23.77
N ARG A 92 -22.69 -0.88 -24.86
CA ARG A 92 -22.46 -2.27 -25.27
C ARG A 92 -21.38 -2.29 -26.34
N LEU A 93 -20.40 -3.17 -26.19
CA LEU A 93 -19.42 -3.42 -27.24
C LEU A 93 -20.11 -4.24 -28.34
N ASN A 94 -20.21 -3.68 -29.55
CA ASN A 94 -20.68 -4.44 -30.71
C ASN A 94 -19.58 -5.44 -31.09
N GLY A 95 -19.91 -6.73 -31.06
CA GLY A 95 -19.06 -7.81 -31.54
C GLY A 95 -19.00 -7.86 -33.07
#